data_AF-A0A524A4T0-F1
#
_entry.id   AF-A0A524A4T0-F1
#
_cell.length_a   1.000
_cell.length_b   1.000
_cell.length_c   1.000
_cell.angle_alpha   90.00
_cell.angle_beta   90.00
_cell.angle_gamma   90.00
#
_symmetry.space_group_name_H-M   'P 1'
#
loop_
_entity.id
_entity.type
_entity.pdbx_description
1 polymer ?
#
loop_
_entity_poly.entity_id
_entity_poly.type
_entity_poly.pdbx_seq_one_letter_code
_entity_poly.pdbx_strand_id
1 'polypeptide(L)' 'MISYKDIIRIMPTIIEIVRERSKIQSSDRASGPSTVGYCDRCEMYSTNLRSVDGQFLCEDCRVEGEQV' A
#
# COMPACT_ATOMS: atom_id res chain seq x y z
N MET A 1 16.72 -10.36 -32.76
CA MET A 1 16.58 -8.89 -32.73
C MET A 1 15.16 -8.58 -32.28
N ILE A 2 15.00 -7.80 -31.22
CA ILE A 2 13.68 -7.38 -30.72
C ILE A 2 13.21 -6.21 -31.57
N SER A 3 11.95 -6.25 -32.01
CA SER A 3 11.29 -5.24 -32.85
C SER A 3 10.13 -4.59 -32.11
N TYR A 4 9.65 -3.44 -32.60
CA TYR A 4 8.45 -2.77 -32.07
C TYR A 4 7.24 -3.71 -31.99
N LYS A 5 7.11 -4.64 -32.95
CA LYS A 5 6.05 -5.66 -32.94
C LYS A 5 6.15 -6.60 -31.73
N ASP A 6 7.34 -6.86 -31.21
CA ASP A 6 7.55 -7.69 -30.03
C ASP A 6 7.15 -6.93 -28.76
N ILE A 7 7.41 -5.63 -28.70
CA ILE A 7 7.00 -4.75 -27.60
C ILE A 7 5.48 -4.64 -27.51
N ILE A 8 4.79 -4.53 -28.65
CA ILE A 8 3.32 -4.42 -28.65
C ILE A 8 2.65 -5.74 -28.26
N ARG A 9 3.23 -6.89 -28.62
CA ARG A 9 2.69 -8.21 -28.25
C ARG A 9 2.69 -8.47 -26.75
N ILE A 10 3.60 -7.86 -25.99
CA ILE A 10 3.69 -8.05 -24.53
C ILE A 10 2.76 -7.13 -23.73
N MET A 11 2.23 -6.05 -24.35
CA MET A 11 1.39 -5.07 -23.66
C MET A 11 0.12 -5.65 -23.01
N PRO A 12 -0.65 -6.57 -23.64
CA PRO A 12 -1.83 -7.15 -23.01
C PRO A 12 -1.50 -7.86 -21.69
N THR A 13 -0.42 -8.65 -21.68
CA THR A 13 0.05 -9.36 -20.48
C THR A 13 0.53 -8.38 -19.39
N ILE A 14 1.20 -7.30 -19.76
CA ILE A 14 1.61 -6.27 -18.80
C ILE A 14 0.39 -5.60 -18.16
N ILE A 15 -0.66 -5.29 -18.93
CA ILE A 15 -1.90 -4.71 -18.41
C ILE A 15 -2.56 -5.64 -17.38
N GLU A 16 -2.59 -6.95 -17.65
CA GLU A 16 -3.11 -7.95 -16.71
C GLU A 16 -2.31 -8.00 -15.40
N ILE A 17 -0.98 -8.01 -15.49
CA ILE A 17 -0.10 -7.99 -14.32
C ILE A 17 -0.33 -6.71 -13.48
N VAL A 18 -0.43 -5.56 -14.12
CA VAL A 18 -0.68 -4.27 -13.43
C VAL A 18 -2.06 -4.25 -12.76
N ARG A 19 -3.09 -4.77 -13.42
CA ARG A 19 -4.43 -4.88 -12.83
C ARG A 19 -4.42 -5.80 -11.60
N GLU A 20 -3.74 -6.93 -11.68
CA GLU A 20 -3.72 -7.89 -10.58
C GLU A 20 -2.95 -7.33 -9.37
N ARG A 21 -1.81 -6.67 -9.60
CA ARG A 21 -1.10 -5.93 -8.56
C ARG A 21 -1.94 -4.84 -7.90
N SER A 22 -2.77 -4.15 -8.69
CA SER A 22 -3.66 -3.11 -8.18
C SER A 22 -4.77 -3.68 -7.29
N LYS A 23 -5.31 -4.86 -7.61
CA LYS A 23 -6.29 -5.55 -6.77
C LYS A 23 -5.69 -5.99 -5.43
N ILE A 24 -4.50 -6.59 -5.47
CA ILE A 24 -3.77 -7.01 -4.26
C ILE A 24 -3.51 -5.79 -3.37
N GLN A 25 -2.96 -4.71 -3.94
CA GLN A 25 -2.70 -3.47 -3.18
C GLN A 25 -3.98 -2.80 -2.67
N SER A 26 -5.12 -2.93 -3.36
CA SER A 26 -6.40 -2.41 -2.88
C SER A 26 -6.98 -3.21 -1.71
N SER A 27 -6.65 -4.51 -1.61
CA SER A 27 -7.03 -5.36 -0.48
C SER A 27 -6.32 -4.93 0.82
N ASP A 28 -5.06 -4.50 0.72
CA ASP A 28 -4.29 -3.94 1.86
C ASP A 28 -4.73 -2.52 2.26
N ARG A 29 -5.62 -1.90 1.49
CA ARG A 29 -6.24 -0.61 1.83
C ARG A 29 -7.49 -0.76 2.70
N ALA A 30 -7.61 -1.84 3.48
CA ALA A 30 -8.55 -1.94 4.61
C ALA A 30 -8.25 -0.94 5.75
N SER A 31 -7.64 0.19 5.41
CA SER A 31 -7.41 1.27 6.32
C SER A 31 -8.54 2.26 6.20
N GLY A 32 -9.31 2.35 7.28
CA GLY A 32 -10.28 3.40 7.49
C GLY A 32 -9.68 4.81 7.33
N PRO A 33 -10.50 5.85 7.51
CA PRO A 33 -10.07 7.24 7.31
C PRO A 33 -8.78 7.53 8.08
N SER A 34 -7.76 8.03 7.38
CA SER A 34 -6.53 8.47 8.01
C SER A 34 -6.78 9.80 8.73
N THR A 35 -6.25 9.94 9.93
CA THR A 35 -6.32 11.17 10.73
C THR A 35 -4.94 11.81 10.87
N VAL A 36 -4.91 13.10 11.16
CA VAL A 36 -3.70 13.89 11.41
C VAL A 36 -3.52 14.09 12.91
N GLY A 37 -2.34 13.83 13.46
CA GLY A 37 -2.06 13.94 14.90
C GLY A 37 -0.71 13.37 15.28
N TYR A 38 -0.57 12.93 16.54
CA TYR A 38 0.62 12.24 17.03
C TYR A 38 0.38 10.73 17.13
N CYS A 39 1.39 9.93 16.81
CA CYS A 39 1.36 8.48 16.92
C CYS A 39 1.37 8.05 18.40
N ASP A 40 0.46 7.17 18.81
CA ASP A 40 0.37 6.70 20.20
C ASP A 40 1.59 5.85 20.64
N ARG A 41 2.42 5.41 19.68
CA ARG A 41 3.59 4.54 19.93
C ARG A 41 4.93 5.26 19.89
N CYS A 42 5.17 6.07 18.87
CA CYS A 42 6.45 6.77 18.68
C CYS A 42 6.37 8.27 18.98
N GLU A 43 5.19 8.78 19.34
CA GLU A 43 4.93 10.19 19.66
C GLU A 43 5.29 11.18 18.52
N MET A 44 5.56 10.68 17.31
CA MET A 44 5.84 11.51 16.16
C MET A 44 4.55 12.00 15.51
N TYR A 45 4.58 13.24 15.04
CA TYR A 45 3.50 13.79 14.24
C TYR A 45 3.39 13.04 12.91
N SER A 46 2.18 12.68 12.52
CA SER A 46 1.88 12.04 11.25
C SER A 46 0.57 12.58 10.68
N THR A 47 0.55 12.75 9.36
CA THR A 47 -0.67 13.05 8.60
C THR A 47 -1.40 11.78 8.17
N ASN A 48 -0.86 10.61 8.49
CA ASN A 48 -1.34 9.30 8.09
C ASN A 48 -1.44 8.39 9.32
N LEU A 49 -2.18 8.83 10.34
CA LEU A 49 -2.53 7.98 11.48
C LEU A 49 -3.73 7.12 11.15
N ARG A 50 -3.72 5.86 11.63
CA ARG A 50 -4.82 4.92 11.44
C ARG A 50 -5.09 4.16 12.73
N SER A 51 -6.36 3.90 13.00
CA SER A 51 -6.77 3.13 14.17
C SER A 51 -6.47 1.65 13.96
N VAL A 52 -5.62 1.09 14.82
CA VAL A 52 -5.27 -0.33 14.91
C VAL A 52 -5.46 -0.72 16.37
N ASP A 53 -6.34 -1.68 16.67
CA ASP A 53 -6.64 -2.15 18.02
C ASP A 53 -6.98 -1.02 19.03
N GLY A 54 -7.63 0.04 18.56
CA GLY A 54 -8.01 1.20 19.38
C GLY A 54 -6.91 2.25 19.58
N GLN A 55 -5.73 2.08 18.98
CA GLN A 55 -4.64 3.05 18.99
C GLN A 55 -4.43 3.69 17.62
N PHE A 56 -4.05 4.97 17.57
CA PHE A 56 -3.70 5.67 16.34
C PHE A 56 -2.19 5.56 16.07
N LEU A 57 -1.84 4.68 15.14
CA LEU A 57 -0.44 4.40 14.79
C LEU A 57 -0.06 5.07 13.47
N CYS A 58 1.19 5.52 13.30
CA CYS A 58 1.74 6.01 12.04
C CYS A 58 2.07 4.86 11.06
N GLU A 59 2.43 5.17 9.82
CA GLU A 59 2.76 4.15 8.82
C GLU A 59 3.90 3.23 9.22
N ASP A 60 4.97 3.77 9.80
CA ASP A 60 6.12 2.97 10.24
C ASP A 60 5.73 1.99 11.36
N CYS A 61 5.03 2.47 12.39
CA CYS A 61 4.64 1.66 13.54
C CYS A 61 3.61 0.56 13.22
N ARG A 62 2.89 0.68 12.09
CA ARG A 62 1.95 -0.35 11.62
C ARG A 62 2.65 -1.47 10.86
N VAL A 63 3.67 -1.13 10.06
CA VAL A 63 4.42 -2.12 9.24
C VAL A 63 5.27 -3.05 10.11
N GLU A 64 5.68 -2.60 11.29
CA GLU A 64 6.40 -3.44 12.27
C GLU A 64 5.56 -4.62 12.81
N GLY A 65 4.24 -4.61 12.64
CA GLY A 65 3.34 -5.71 13.06
C GLY A 65 3.17 -6.84 12.04
N GLU A 66 3.61 -6.66 10.79
CA GLU A 66 3.29 -7.57 9.66
C GLU A 66 4.41 -8.62 9.39
N GLN A 67 5.09 -9.09 10.44
CA GLN A 67 6.12 -10.14 10.35
C GLN A 67 5.75 -11.37 11.20
N VAL A 68 4.57 -11.98 11.00
CA VAL A 68 4.32 -13.41 11.29
C VAL A 68 3.23 -13.95 10.35
#